data_AF-A0A848T4M5-F1
#
_entry.id   AF-A0A848T4M5-F1
#
_cell.length_a   1.000
_cell.length_b   1.000
_cell.length_c   1.000
_cell.angle_alpha   90.00
_cell.angle_beta   90.00
_cell.angle_gamma   90.00
#
_symmetry.space_group_name_H-M   'P 1'
#
loop_
_entity.id
_entity.type
_entity.pdbx_description
1 polymer ?
#
loop_
_entity_poly.entity_id
_entity_poly.type
_entity_poly.pdbx_seq_one_letter_code
_entity_poly.pdbx_strand_id
1 'polypeptide(L)'
;QHAKRLHPHHPASYHWIEGHIRFQLSDAKSARPILEQTIESAPGFIPAAVTLAAVYADLGDQERGRSVLSAVSTLKQGFTPDDFLEKAPYALEDRSNRLADALDNLIDK
;
A
#
# COMPACT_ATOMS: atom_id res chain seq x y z
N GLN A 1 24.66 -16.85 1.38
CA GLN A 1 23.23 -17.08 1.11
C GLN A 1 22.47 -17.55 2.36
N HIS A 2 22.69 -17.01 3.57
CA HIS A 2 21.98 -17.46 4.79
C HIS A 2 21.77 -16.29 5.77
N ALA A 3 20.76 -15.46 5.51
CA ALA A 3 20.30 -14.43 6.44
C ALA A 3 18.75 -14.31 6.44
N LYS A 4 18.05 -15.45 6.29
CA LYS A 4 16.58 -15.53 6.37
C LYS A 4 16.07 -16.50 7.47
N ARG A 5 16.91 -16.86 8.45
CA ARG A 5 16.61 -17.93 9.43
C ARG A 5 16.63 -17.51 10.90
N LEU A 6 16.40 -16.25 11.21
CA LEU A 6 16.20 -15.80 12.58
C LEU A 6 14.93 -14.94 12.61
N HIS A 7 13.89 -15.44 13.30
CA HIS A 7 12.50 -14.94 13.42
C HIS A 7 11.49 -15.40 12.34
N PRO A 8 10.77 -16.53 12.55
CA PRO A 8 9.65 -16.98 11.72
C PRO A 8 8.40 -16.07 11.77
N HIS A 9 8.44 -14.99 12.55
CA HIS A 9 7.45 -13.92 12.56
C HIS A 9 8.12 -12.63 12.05
N HIS A 10 8.35 -12.53 10.75
CA HIS A 10 8.70 -11.25 10.16
C HIS A 10 7.46 -10.34 10.29
N PRO A 11 7.56 -9.17 10.93
CA PRO A 11 6.42 -8.27 11.05
C PRO A 11 5.92 -7.90 9.65
N ALA A 12 4.59 -7.77 9.47
CA ALA A 12 3.97 -7.40 8.19
C ALA A 12 4.59 -6.13 7.57
N SER A 13 5.18 -5.26 8.39
CA SER A 13 5.95 -4.09 7.95
C SER A 13 7.11 -4.42 7.00
N TYR A 14 7.75 -5.59 7.11
CA TYR A 14 8.88 -5.95 6.24
C TYR A 14 8.41 -6.19 4.79
N HIS A 15 7.34 -6.98 4.61
CA HIS A 15 6.77 -7.25 3.29
C HIS A 15 6.12 -6.00 2.69
N TRP A 16 5.48 -5.17 3.51
CA TRP A 16 5.01 -3.87 3.06
C TRP A 16 6.13 -2.98 2.53
N ILE A 17 7.28 -2.87 3.23
CA ILE A 17 8.40 -2.07 2.74
C ILE A 17 8.85 -2.54 1.37
N GLU A 18 8.97 -3.86 1.15
CA GLU A 18 9.35 -4.40 -0.16
C GLU A 18 8.31 -4.06 -1.24
N GLY A 19 7.02 -4.28 -0.97
CA GLY A 19 5.94 -3.94 -1.89
C GLY A 19 5.89 -2.44 -2.20
N HIS A 20 6.05 -1.61 -1.19
CA HIS A 20 6.10 -0.15 -1.31
C HIS A 20 7.29 0.30 -2.17
N ILE A 21 8.49 -0.22 -1.92
CA ILE A 21 9.68 0.11 -2.73
C ILE A 21 9.47 -0.29 -4.20
N ARG A 22 8.93 -1.48 -4.48
CA ARG A 22 8.65 -1.90 -5.85
C ARG A 22 7.65 -0.99 -6.54
N PHE A 23 6.58 -0.61 -5.84
CA PHE A 23 5.61 0.34 -6.36
C PHE A 23 6.27 1.68 -6.70
N GLN A 24 7.12 2.20 -5.81
CA GLN A 24 7.87 3.44 -6.04
C GLN A 24 8.83 3.34 -7.24
N LEU A 25 9.35 2.15 -7.52
CA LEU A 25 10.19 1.86 -8.69
C LEU A 25 9.39 1.62 -9.98
N SER A 26 8.09 1.96 -10.02
CA SER A 26 7.18 1.69 -11.14
C SER A 26 6.96 0.20 -11.44
N ASP A 27 7.25 -0.68 -10.47
CA ASP A 27 7.08 -2.13 -10.58
C ASP A 27 5.82 -2.57 -9.83
N ALA A 28 4.67 -1.99 -10.20
CA ALA A 28 3.38 -2.30 -9.59
C ALA A 28 2.98 -3.78 -9.77
N LYS A 29 3.41 -4.40 -10.88
CA LYS A 29 3.16 -5.82 -11.15
C LYS A 29 3.80 -6.72 -10.10
N SER A 30 5.03 -6.43 -9.68
CA SER A 30 5.70 -7.20 -8.63
C SER A 30 5.31 -6.74 -7.22
N ALA A 31 4.90 -5.48 -7.04
CA ALA A 31 4.41 -4.98 -5.76
C ALA A 31 3.10 -5.66 -5.33
N ARG A 32 2.18 -5.87 -6.28
CA ARG A 32 0.84 -6.43 -6.02
C ARG A 32 0.85 -7.72 -5.17
N PRO A 33 1.48 -8.83 -5.61
CA PRO A 33 1.41 -10.08 -4.85
C PRO A 33 2.03 -9.99 -3.45
N ILE A 34 3.03 -9.13 -3.26
CA ILE A 34 3.66 -8.91 -1.95
C ILE A 34 2.69 -8.22 -0.99
N LEU A 35 1.99 -7.20 -1.48
CA LEU A 35 1.04 -6.43 -0.69
C LEU A 35 -0.25 -7.22 -0.42
N GLU A 36 -0.73 -8.02 -1.39
CA GLU A 36 -1.83 -8.97 -1.19
C GLU A 36 -1.50 -9.92 -0.01
N GLN A 37 -0.33 -10.57 -0.05
CA GLN A 37 0.12 -11.45 1.04
C GLN A 37 0.30 -10.70 2.38
N THR A 38 0.74 -9.44 2.33
CA THR A 38 0.90 -8.62 3.54
C THR A 38 -0.44 -8.37 4.22
N ILE A 39 -1.50 -8.10 3.45
CA ILE A 39 -2.84 -7.88 3.99
C ILE A 39 -3.47 -9.19 4.44
N GLU A 40 -3.28 -10.30 3.72
CA GLU A 40 -3.75 -11.61 4.18
C GLU A 40 -3.17 -12.00 5.55
N SER A 41 -1.89 -11.72 5.77
CA SER A 41 -1.22 -12.00 7.04
C SER A 41 -1.48 -10.95 8.13
N ALA A 42 -1.84 -9.72 7.76
CA ALA A 42 -2.19 -8.64 8.68
C ALA A 42 -3.34 -7.76 8.13
N PRO A 43 -4.61 -8.21 8.23
CA PRO A 43 -5.75 -7.53 7.59
C PRO A 43 -6.01 -6.09 8.06
N GLY A 44 -5.54 -5.73 9.26
CA GLY A 44 -5.64 -4.38 9.81
C GLY A 44 -4.47 -3.45 9.47
N PHE A 45 -3.50 -3.90 8.67
CA PHE A 45 -2.29 -3.11 8.40
C PHE A 45 -2.53 -2.06 7.30
N ILE A 46 -3.07 -0.92 7.72
CA ILE A 46 -3.50 0.19 6.86
C ILE A 46 -2.44 0.63 5.83
N PRO A 47 -1.15 0.79 6.17
CA PRO A 47 -0.14 1.15 5.16
C PRO A 47 -0.06 0.19 3.97
N ALA A 48 -0.18 -1.12 4.22
CA ALA A 48 -0.19 -2.12 3.16
C ALA A 48 -1.45 -2.04 2.30
N ALA A 49 -2.62 -1.85 2.93
CA ALA A 49 -3.88 -1.67 2.23
C ALA A 49 -3.88 -0.43 1.33
N VAL A 50 -3.43 0.72 1.83
CA VAL A 50 -3.35 1.95 1.05
C VAL A 50 -2.36 1.81 -0.11
N THR A 51 -1.21 1.18 0.13
CA THR A 51 -0.23 0.92 -0.94
C THR A 51 -0.80 -0.06 -1.98
N LEU A 52 -1.55 -1.09 -1.58
CA LEU A 52 -2.19 -2.02 -2.52
C LEU A 52 -3.26 -1.32 -3.36
N ALA A 53 -4.05 -0.42 -2.77
CA ALA A 53 -5.03 0.37 -3.50
C ALA A 53 -4.36 1.20 -4.62
N ALA A 54 -3.26 1.89 -4.29
CA ALA A 54 -2.47 2.64 -5.25
C ALA A 54 -1.86 1.74 -6.35
N VAL A 55 -1.38 0.55 -5.99
CA VAL A 55 -0.90 -0.45 -6.95
C VAL A 55 -2.00 -0.91 -7.90
N TYR A 56 -3.23 -1.10 -7.41
CA TYR A 56 -4.35 -1.43 -8.28
C TYR A 56 -4.69 -0.29 -9.24
N ALA A 57 -4.66 0.96 -8.78
CA ALA A 57 -4.87 2.13 -9.63
C ALA A 57 -3.83 2.20 -10.76
N ASP A 58 -2.53 2.02 -10.44
CA ASP A 58 -1.43 2.04 -11.42
C ASP A 58 -1.53 0.90 -12.45
N LEU A 59 -2.11 -0.24 -12.04
CA LEU A 59 -2.41 -1.36 -12.93
C LEU A 59 -3.70 -1.18 -13.74
N GLY A 60 -4.42 -0.07 -13.58
CA GLY A 60 -5.68 0.23 -14.25
C GLY A 60 -6.92 -0.42 -13.63
N ASP A 61 -6.79 -1.02 -12.45
CA ASP A 61 -7.87 -1.70 -11.74
C ASP A 61 -8.48 -0.82 -10.64
N GLN A 62 -9.16 0.24 -11.08
CA GLN A 62 -9.73 1.25 -10.19
C GLN A 62 -10.78 0.66 -9.24
N GLU A 63 -11.56 -0.31 -9.70
CA GLU A 63 -12.59 -0.98 -8.89
C GLU A 63 -11.99 -1.70 -7.69
N ARG A 64 -10.93 -2.49 -7.89
CA ARG A 64 -10.23 -3.13 -6.76
C ARG A 64 -9.55 -2.11 -5.87
N GLY A 65 -8.94 -1.06 -6.44
CA GLY A 65 -8.36 0.03 -5.65
C GLY A 65 -9.37 0.69 -4.70
N ARG A 66 -10.56 1.05 -5.21
CA ARG A 66 -11.66 1.64 -4.44
C ARG A 66 -12.20 0.67 -3.39
N SER A 67 -12.36 -0.60 -3.74
CA SER A 67 -12.80 -1.63 -2.81
C SER A 67 -11.86 -1.75 -1.60
N VAL A 68 -10.55 -1.74 -1.84
CA VAL A 68 -9.55 -1.76 -0.75
C VAL A 68 -9.65 -0.51 0.12
N LEU A 69 -9.75 0.70 -0.44
CA LEU A 69 -9.90 1.93 0.36
C LEU A 69 -11.20 1.93 1.17
N SER A 70 -12.30 1.44 0.59
CA SER A 70 -13.57 1.28 1.30
C SER A 70 -13.42 0.37 2.51
N ALA A 71 -12.70 -0.75 2.38
CA ALA A 71 -12.38 -1.62 3.51
C ALA A 71 -11.51 -0.94 4.57
N VAL A 72 -10.58 -0.05 4.19
CA VAL A 72 -9.81 0.74 5.17
C VAL A 72 -10.73 1.68 5.96
N SER A 73 -11.68 2.34 5.28
CA SER A 73 -12.63 3.25 5.93
C SER A 73 -13.57 2.54 6.92
N THR A 74 -13.87 1.25 6.73
CA THR A 74 -14.63 0.47 7.72
C THR A 74 -13.79 0.09 8.94
N LEU A 75 -12.48 -0.09 8.77
CA LEU A 75 -11.54 -0.41 9.86
C LEU A 75 -11.12 0.82 10.68
N LYS A 76 -10.95 1.96 10.02
CA LYS A 76 -10.55 3.23 10.64
C LYS A 76 -11.54 4.32 10.25
N GLN A 77 -12.50 4.60 11.13
CA GLN A 77 -13.44 5.70 10.94
C GLN A 77 -12.68 7.03 10.77
N GLY A 78 -13.12 7.84 9.80
CA GLY A 78 -12.46 9.11 9.48
C GLY A 78 -11.15 8.96 8.72
N PHE A 79 -10.82 7.75 8.21
CA PHE A 79 -9.74 7.60 7.25
C PHE A 79 -10.03 8.39 5.97
N THR A 80 -9.05 9.19 5.54
CA THR A 80 -8.98 9.75 4.20
C THR A 80 -7.58 9.48 3.62
N PRO A 81 -7.46 9.31 2.30
CA PRO A 81 -6.16 9.24 1.63
C PRO A 81 -5.26 10.44 1.94
N ASP A 82 -5.82 11.66 1.96
CA ASP A 82 -5.10 12.89 2.26
C ASP A 82 -4.49 12.90 3.67
N ASP A 83 -5.29 12.53 4.69
CA ASP A 83 -4.83 12.44 6.09
C ASP A 83 -3.71 11.40 6.24
N PHE A 84 -3.80 10.32 5.47
CA PHE A 84 -2.77 9.29 5.45
C PHE A 84 -1.47 9.80 4.81
N LEU A 85 -1.56 10.52 3.68
CA LEU A 85 -0.42 11.09 2.99
C LEU A 85 0.29 12.15 3.85
N GLU A 86 -0.46 13.05 4.48
CA GLU A 86 0.09 14.09 5.37
C GLU A 86 0.89 13.50 6.53
N LYS A 87 0.42 12.38 7.07
CA LYS A 87 1.02 11.72 8.25
C LYS A 87 2.12 10.72 7.90
N ALA A 88 2.39 10.44 6.63
CA ALA A 88 3.35 9.40 6.23
C ALA A 88 4.80 9.90 6.42
N PRO A 89 5.55 9.44 7.44
CA PRO A 89 6.85 10.01 7.79
C PRO A 89 8.00 9.55 6.87
N TYR A 90 7.68 8.84 5.76
CA TYR A 90 8.66 8.20 4.86
C TYR A 90 8.50 8.62 3.39
N ALA A 91 7.61 9.55 3.10
CA ALA A 91 7.53 10.19 1.81
C ALA A 91 8.75 11.12 1.65
N LEU A 92 9.80 10.65 0.97
CA LEU A 92 10.64 11.60 0.23
C LEU A 92 9.73 12.25 -0.80
N GLU A 93 9.88 13.55 -1.03
CA GLU A 93 8.95 14.40 -1.81
C GLU A 93 8.52 13.74 -3.15
N ASP A 94 9.46 13.13 -3.88
CA ASP A 94 9.18 12.41 -5.13
C ASP A 94 8.35 11.13 -4.95
N ARG A 95 8.53 10.41 -3.83
CA ARG A 95 7.82 9.15 -3.52
C ARG A 95 6.41 9.38 -3.00
N SER A 96 6.16 10.51 -2.32
CA SER A 96 4.79 10.95 -1.98
C SER A 96 3.97 11.17 -3.23
N ASN A 97 4.56 11.79 -4.26
CA ASN A 97 3.83 12.20 -5.45
C ASN A 97 3.21 11.01 -6.17
N ARG A 98 3.97 9.92 -6.39
CA ARG A 98 3.40 8.72 -7.02
C ARG A 98 2.25 8.11 -6.22
N LEU A 99 2.38 8.09 -4.90
CA LEU A 99 1.32 7.55 -4.05
C LEU A 99 0.08 8.46 -4.11
N ALA A 100 0.27 9.78 -4.07
CA ALA A 100 -0.80 10.77 -4.21
C ALA A 100 -1.50 10.63 -5.57
N ASP A 101 -0.76 10.69 -6.68
CA ASP A 101 -1.30 10.57 -8.04
C ASP A 101 -2.15 9.30 -8.21
N ALA A 102 -1.67 8.17 -7.67
CA ALA A 102 -2.40 6.91 -7.76
C ALA A 102 -3.68 6.90 -6.92
N LEU A 103 -3.68 7.55 -5.75
CA LEU A 103 -4.84 7.65 -4.88
C LEU A 103 -5.87 8.64 -5.43
N ASP A 104 -5.45 9.75 -6.03
CA ASP A 104 -6.33 10.73 -6.67
C ASP A 104 -7.17 10.09 -7.78
N ASN A 105 -6.55 9.20 -8.57
CA ASN A 105 -7.25 8.39 -9.59
C ASN A 105 -8.38 7.51 -9.02
N LEU A 106 -8.39 7.23 -7.72
CA LEU A 106 -9.43 6.48 -7.04
C LEU A 106 -10.52 7.36 -6.41
N ILE A 107 -10.30 8.67 -6.29
CA ILE A 107 -11.22 9.61 -5.63
C ILE A 107 -11.98 10.45 -6.68
N ASP A 108 -11.36 10.80 -7.81
CA ASP A 108 -11.87 11.77 -8.80
C ASP A 108 -12.99 11.28 -9.74
N LYS A 109 -13.80 10.28 -9.35
CA LYS A 109 -15.04 9.91 -10.08
C LYS A 109 -16.14 9.46 -9.15
#